data_AF-A0A7S3M7E6-F1
#
_entry.id   AF-A0A7S3M7E6-F1
#
_cell.length_a   1.000
_cell.length_b   1.000
_cell.length_c   1.000
_cell.angle_alpha   90.00
_cell.angle_beta   90.00
_cell.angle_gamma   90.00
#
_symmetry.space_group_name_H-M   'P 1'
#
loop_
_entity.id
_entity.type
_entity.pdbx_description
1 polymer ?
#
loop_
_entity_poly.entity_id
_entity_poly.type
_entity_poly.pdbx_seq_one_letter_code
_entity_poly.pdbx_strand_id
1 'polypeptide(L)'
;MKAVMKKAMKAMKVSKIAKGPRAKVSVFLGGKEKTSSGLTKAALTKSKTGRIVSKKKSAVGKKNYAGSKAKAWVDACKAARKALGLTGFVPVGGKSAPGKALYAKAKALRQ
;
A
#
# COMPACT_ATOMS: atom_id res chain seq x y z
N MET A 1 12.81 56.01 26.04
CA MET A 1 11.94 54.89 25.63
C MET A 1 12.04 53.78 26.68
N LYS A 2 10.94 53.43 27.37
CA LYS A 2 10.95 52.32 28.34
C LYS A 2 10.94 50.98 27.58
N ALA A 3 11.93 50.14 27.85
CA ALA A 3 12.04 48.82 27.24
C ALA A 3 10.88 47.93 27.68
N VAL A 4 10.08 47.47 26.72
CA VAL A 4 8.99 46.53 26.97
C VAL A 4 9.59 45.14 27.13
N MET A 5 9.78 44.71 28.38
CA MET A 5 10.34 43.39 28.69
C MET A 5 9.36 42.30 28.24
N LYS A 6 9.66 41.59 27.15
CA LYS A 6 8.83 40.48 26.65
C LYS A 6 8.86 39.33 27.67
N LYS A 7 7.70 39.02 28.26
CA LYS A 7 7.52 37.89 29.19
C LYS A 7 7.91 36.59 28.48
N ALA A 8 8.86 35.84 29.06
CA ALA A 8 9.27 34.54 28.56
C ALA A 8 8.05 33.59 28.53
N MET A 9 7.68 33.12 27.33
CA MET A 9 6.55 32.21 27.16
C MET A 9 6.95 30.79 27.60
N LYS A 10 6.10 30.13 28.39
CA LYS A 10 6.30 28.70 28.76
C LYS A 10 6.33 27.84 27.50
N ALA A 11 7.29 26.92 27.42
CA ALA A 11 7.35 25.92 26.36
C ALA A 11 6.02 25.14 26.31
N MET A 12 5.34 25.16 25.16
CA MET A 12 4.11 24.40 24.97
C MET A 12 4.41 22.90 24.96
N LYS A 13 3.67 22.15 25.76
CA LYS A 13 3.72 20.68 25.75
C LYS A 13 3.28 20.17 24.38
N VAL A 14 4.19 19.50 23.68
CA VAL A 14 3.91 18.87 22.39
C VAL A 14 2.75 17.89 22.57
N SER A 15 1.69 18.04 21.75
CA SER A 15 0.51 17.17 21.85
C SER A 15 0.90 15.70 21.64
N LYS A 16 0.38 14.79 22.48
CA LYS A 16 0.63 13.34 22.35
C LYS A 16 -0.12 12.72 21.17
N ILE A 17 -1.25 13.32 20.79
CA ILE A 17 -2.16 12.82 19.75
C ILE A 17 -1.81 13.48 18.41
N ALA A 18 -1.54 12.66 17.40
CA ALA A 18 -1.33 13.09 16.03
C ALA A 18 -2.67 13.33 15.32
N LYS A 19 -2.84 14.53 14.75
CA LYS A 19 -4.00 14.93 13.95
C LYS A 19 -3.57 15.32 12.53
N GLY A 20 -4.51 15.32 11.59
CA GLY A 20 -4.27 15.73 10.21
C GLY A 20 -3.70 14.63 9.29
N PRO A 21 -3.37 14.99 8.03
CA PRO A 21 -3.05 14.03 6.97
C PRO A 21 -1.77 13.22 7.23
N ARG A 22 -0.82 13.81 7.97
CA ARG A 22 0.45 13.16 8.34
C ARG A 22 0.39 12.39 9.65
N ALA A 23 -0.77 12.25 10.30
CA ALA A 23 -0.89 11.66 11.64
C ALA A 23 -0.22 10.29 11.76
N LYS A 24 -0.48 9.38 10.81
CA LYS A 24 0.14 8.04 10.81
C LYS A 24 1.66 8.09 10.61
N VAL A 25 2.14 9.03 9.80
CA VAL A 25 3.58 9.21 9.56
C VAL A 25 4.25 9.76 10.83
N SER A 26 3.65 10.77 11.47
CA SER A 26 4.17 11.35 12.72
C SER A 26 4.26 10.32 13.85
N VAL A 27 3.27 9.43 13.98
CA VAL A 27 3.31 8.33 14.95
C VAL A 27 4.34 7.27 14.57
N PHE A 28 4.43 6.91 13.29
CA PHE A 28 5.39 5.91 12.82
C PHE A 28 6.85 6.36 13.02
N LEU A 29 7.14 7.64 12.78
CA LEU A 29 8.45 8.26 13.02
C LEU A 29 8.73 8.53 14.51
N GLY A 30 7.75 8.37 15.40
CA GLY A 30 7.92 8.55 16.85
C GLY A 30 7.74 9.98 17.36
N GLY A 31 7.35 10.93 16.50
CA GLY A 31 7.07 12.31 16.92
C GLY A 31 5.78 12.49 17.72
N LYS A 32 4.93 11.45 17.77
CA LYS A 32 3.65 11.40 18.50
C LYS A 32 3.39 9.97 18.99
N GLU A 33 2.60 9.85 20.05
CA GLU A 33 2.32 8.56 20.70
C GLU A 33 1.24 7.76 19.94
N LYS A 34 0.12 8.43 19.58
CA LYS A 34 -1.03 7.80 18.92
C LYS A 34 -1.72 8.74 17.94
N THR A 35 -2.44 8.20 16.96
CA THR A 35 -3.33 9.00 16.08
C THR A 35 -4.62 9.38 16.82
N SER A 36 -5.40 10.31 16.27
CA SER A 36 -6.76 10.62 16.77
C SER A 36 -7.66 9.38 16.88
N SER A 37 -7.49 8.42 15.97
CA SER A 37 -8.18 7.11 15.98
C SER A 37 -7.54 6.06 16.89
N GLY A 38 -6.54 6.41 17.70
CA GLY A 38 -5.88 5.50 18.65
C GLY A 38 -4.81 4.56 18.07
N LEU A 39 -4.36 4.73 16.83
CA LEU A 39 -3.31 3.86 16.27
C LEU A 39 -1.94 4.26 16.83
N THR A 40 -1.22 3.29 17.37
CA THR A 40 0.18 3.41 17.81
C THR A 40 1.15 2.95 16.72
N LYS A 41 2.44 3.20 16.91
CA LYS A 41 3.51 2.74 15.98
C LYS A 41 3.45 1.23 15.73
N ALA A 42 3.16 0.43 16.75
CA ALA A 42 3.06 -1.02 16.65
C ALA A 42 1.94 -1.49 15.71
N ALA A 43 0.86 -0.71 15.57
CA ALA A 43 -0.27 -1.01 14.69
C ALA A 43 -0.09 -0.51 13.24
N LEU A 44 1.02 0.18 12.95
CA LEU A 44 1.31 0.76 11.63
C LEU A 44 2.40 -0.03 10.90
N THR A 45 2.39 0.05 9.57
CA THR A 45 3.39 -0.56 8.70
C THR A 45 3.55 0.26 7.40
N LYS A 46 4.71 0.13 6.76
CA LYS A 46 5.03 0.77 5.47
C LYS A 46 4.66 -0.17 4.32
N SER A 47 3.87 0.31 3.37
CA SER A 47 3.56 -0.41 2.13
C SER A 47 4.74 -0.37 1.15
N LYS A 48 4.70 -1.20 0.11
CA LYS A 48 5.69 -1.20 -0.99
C LYS A 48 5.82 0.19 -1.66
N THR A 49 4.72 0.93 -1.74
CA THR A 49 4.68 2.30 -2.29
C THR A 49 5.15 3.38 -1.30
N GLY A 50 5.64 2.99 -0.12
CA GLY A 50 6.13 3.90 0.90
C GLY A 50 5.06 4.52 1.80
N ARG A 51 3.78 4.17 1.60
CA ARG A 51 2.66 4.72 2.38
C ARG A 51 2.56 4.04 3.75
N ILE A 52 2.38 4.82 4.80
CA ILE A 52 2.11 4.28 6.14
C ILE A 52 0.62 3.94 6.29
N VAL A 53 0.33 2.66 6.47
CA VAL A 53 -1.02 2.10 6.63
C VAL A 53 -1.11 1.32 7.94
N SER A 54 -2.33 1.00 8.38
CA SER A 54 -2.48 0.09 9.53
C SER A 54 -2.19 -1.36 9.10
N LYS A 55 -1.56 -2.13 10.00
CA LYS A 55 -1.29 -3.56 9.80
C LYS A 55 -2.59 -4.33 9.50
N LYS A 56 -3.67 -4.02 10.22
CA LYS A 56 -5.02 -4.58 9.99
C LYS A 56 -5.49 -4.35 8.55
N LYS A 57 -5.43 -3.12 8.03
CA LYS A 57 -5.82 -2.83 6.64
C LYS A 57 -4.93 -3.55 5.63
N SER A 58 -3.62 -3.62 5.89
CA SER A 58 -2.72 -4.37 5.02
C SER A 58 -3.02 -5.87 4.99
N ALA A 59 -3.36 -6.48 6.12
CA ALA A 59 -3.70 -7.90 6.21
C ALA A 59 -5.01 -8.22 5.47
N VAL A 60 -6.05 -7.39 5.66
CA VAL A 60 -7.33 -7.54 4.94
C VAL A 60 -7.11 -7.44 3.43
N GLY A 61 -6.34 -6.46 2.94
CA GLY A 61 -6.04 -6.34 1.52
C GLY A 61 -5.34 -7.57 0.94
N LYS A 62 -4.38 -8.16 1.67
CA LYS A 62 -3.70 -9.40 1.27
C LYS A 62 -4.65 -10.60 1.24
N LYS A 63 -5.51 -10.75 2.26
CA LYS A 63 -6.53 -11.81 2.31
C LYS A 63 -7.50 -11.71 1.14
N ASN A 64 -8.02 -10.52 0.87
CA ASN A 64 -8.96 -10.30 -0.23
C ASN A 64 -8.32 -10.60 -1.58
N TYR A 65 -7.06 -10.23 -1.79
CA TYR A 65 -6.35 -10.57 -3.02
C TYR A 65 -6.12 -12.08 -3.14
N ALA A 66 -5.73 -12.75 -2.05
CA ALA A 66 -5.44 -14.18 -2.06
C ALA A 66 -6.62 -15.04 -2.53
N GLY A 67 -7.85 -14.70 -2.14
CA GLY A 67 -9.07 -15.39 -2.58
C GLY A 67 -9.74 -14.80 -3.83
N SER A 68 -9.14 -13.78 -4.46
CA SER A 68 -9.79 -13.08 -5.57
C SER A 68 -9.64 -13.83 -6.89
N LYS A 69 -10.67 -13.72 -7.75
CA LYS A 69 -10.61 -14.13 -9.16
C LYS A 69 -9.46 -13.45 -9.92
N ALA A 70 -9.01 -12.28 -9.46
CA ALA A 70 -7.88 -11.56 -10.03
C ALA A 70 -6.55 -12.28 -9.79
N LYS A 71 -6.31 -12.84 -8.60
CA LYS A 71 -5.10 -13.64 -8.35
C LYS A 71 -5.08 -14.90 -9.21
N ALA A 72 -6.20 -15.62 -9.28
CA ALA A 72 -6.33 -16.80 -10.13
C ALA A 72 -6.01 -16.46 -11.61
N TRP A 73 -6.54 -15.35 -12.12
CA TRP A 73 -6.25 -14.90 -13.48
C TRP A 73 -4.78 -14.52 -13.69
N VAL A 74 -4.17 -13.81 -12.75
CA VAL A 74 -2.75 -13.42 -12.82
C VAL A 74 -1.85 -14.65 -12.83
N ASP A 75 -2.14 -15.64 -12.00
CA ASP A 75 -1.34 -16.87 -11.92
C ASP A 75 -1.53 -17.74 -13.18
N ALA A 76 -2.76 -17.83 -13.72
CA ALA A 76 -3.03 -18.45 -15.01
C ALA A 76 -2.27 -17.77 -16.16
N CYS A 77 -2.24 -16.43 -16.19
CA CYS A 77 -1.47 -15.67 -17.17
C CYS A 77 0.04 -15.96 -17.06
N LYS A 78 0.59 -16.05 -15.83
CA LYS A 78 2.00 -16.40 -15.63
C LYS A 78 2.32 -17.81 -16.13
N ALA A 79 1.48 -18.78 -15.80
CA ALA A 79 1.64 -20.17 -16.25
C ALA A 79 1.55 -20.27 -17.78
N ALA A 80 0.58 -19.59 -18.40
CA ALA A 80 0.44 -19.52 -19.84
C ALA A 80 1.67 -18.87 -20.52
N ARG A 81 2.21 -17.78 -19.97
CA ARG A 81 3.44 -17.15 -20.48
C ARG A 81 4.63 -18.09 -20.41
N LYS A 82 4.82 -18.79 -19.29
CA LYS A 82 5.89 -19.78 -19.12
C LYS A 82 5.77 -20.91 -20.13
N ALA A 83 4.56 -21.44 -20.30
CA ALA A 83 4.27 -22.53 -21.22
C ALA A 83 4.36 -22.15 -22.71
N LEU A 84 4.37 -20.85 -23.04
CA LEU A 84 4.52 -20.34 -24.40
C LEU A 84 5.90 -19.71 -24.64
N GLY A 85 6.80 -19.70 -23.64
CA GLY A 85 8.14 -19.14 -23.77
C GLY A 85 8.19 -17.64 -24.06
N LEU A 86 7.14 -16.88 -23.71
CA LEU A 86 7.01 -15.48 -24.12
C LEU A 86 7.91 -14.55 -23.30
N THR A 87 8.90 -13.94 -23.96
CA THR A 87 9.76 -12.89 -23.42
C THR A 87 9.27 -11.50 -23.84
N GLY A 88 9.65 -10.47 -23.08
CA GLY A 88 9.21 -9.09 -23.36
C GLY A 88 7.71 -8.83 -23.16
N PHE A 89 7.25 -7.68 -23.65
CA PHE A 89 5.84 -7.30 -23.55
C PHE A 89 4.99 -7.99 -24.61
N VAL A 90 3.94 -8.69 -24.18
CA VAL A 90 2.94 -9.30 -25.09
C VAL A 90 1.56 -8.95 -24.58
N PRO A 91 0.72 -8.24 -25.36
CA PRO A 91 -0.63 -7.88 -24.96
C PRO A 91 -1.51 -9.13 -24.88
N VAL A 92 -2.11 -9.38 -23.72
CA VAL A 92 -3.05 -10.49 -23.52
C VAL A 92 -4.30 -10.24 -24.38
N GLY A 93 -4.56 -11.12 -25.34
CA GLY A 93 -5.70 -10.98 -26.26
C GLY A 93 -5.50 -9.90 -27.34
N GLY A 94 -4.26 -9.45 -27.56
CA GLY A 94 -3.94 -8.47 -28.60
C GLY A 94 -4.12 -9.00 -30.03
N LYS A 95 -3.87 -8.14 -31.02
CA LYS A 95 -3.97 -8.49 -32.45
C LYS A 95 -2.90 -9.50 -32.91
N SER A 96 -1.77 -9.56 -32.20
CA SER A 96 -0.68 -10.48 -32.51
C SER A 96 -1.04 -11.93 -32.17
N ALA A 97 -0.58 -12.88 -33.00
CA ALA A 97 -0.74 -14.32 -32.78
C ALA A 97 -0.33 -14.77 -31.36
N PRO A 98 0.85 -14.37 -30.81
CA PRO A 98 1.23 -14.74 -29.44
C PRO A 98 0.29 -14.15 -28.37
N GLY A 99 -0.28 -12.96 -28.60
CA GLY A 99 -1.23 -12.35 -27.68
C GLY A 99 -2.56 -13.10 -27.61
N LYS A 100 -3.09 -13.54 -28.76
CA LYS A 100 -4.29 -14.37 -28.84
C LYS A 100 -4.09 -15.74 -28.18
N ALA A 101 -2.96 -16.40 -28.47
CA ALA A 101 -2.59 -17.68 -27.87
C ALA A 101 -2.45 -17.59 -26.34
N LEU A 102 -1.85 -16.51 -25.85
CA LEU A 102 -1.71 -16.25 -24.41
C LEU A 102 -3.07 -16.13 -23.71
N TYR A 103 -4.02 -15.39 -24.30
CA TYR A 103 -5.36 -15.26 -23.73
C TYR A 103 -6.12 -16.58 -23.71
N ALA A 104 -6.12 -17.32 -24.83
CA ALA A 104 -6.78 -18.62 -24.92
C ALA A 104 -6.24 -19.60 -23.85
N LYS A 105 -4.91 -19.70 -23.71
CA LYS A 105 -4.27 -20.59 -22.73
C LYS A 105 -4.51 -20.12 -21.29
N ALA A 106 -4.45 -18.82 -21.01
CA ALA A 106 -4.77 -18.28 -19.69
C ALA A 106 -6.24 -18.50 -19.29
N LYS A 107 -7.17 -18.43 -20.26
CA LYS A 107 -8.59 -18.71 -20.05
C LYS A 107 -8.85 -20.18 -19.74
N ALA A 108 -8.19 -21.09 -20.46
CA ALA A 108 -8.26 -22.52 -20.20
C ALA A 108 -7.70 -22.89 -18.81
N LEU A 109 -6.58 -22.28 -18.39
CA LEU A 109 -5.96 -22.54 -17.08
C LEU A 109 -6.71 -21.93 -15.88
N ARG A 110 -7.67 -21.05 -16.13
CA ARG A 110 -8.47 -20.39 -15.10
C ARG A 110 -9.82 -21.09 -14.86
N GLN A 111 -10.32 -21.83 -15.86
CA GLN A 111 -11.62 -22.50 -15.77
C GLN A 111 -11.68 -23.48 -14.60
#